data_AF-A0A9E5R1A2-F1
#
_entry.id   AF-A0A9E5R1A2-F1
#
_cell.length_a   1.000
_cell.length_b   1.000
_cell.length_c   1.000
_cell.angle_alpha   90.00
_cell.angle_beta   90.00
_cell.angle_gamma   90.00
#
_symmetry.space_group_name_H-M   'P 1'
#
loop_
_entity.id
_entity.type
_entity.pdbx_description
1 polymer ?
#
loop_
_entity_poly.entity_id
_entity_poly.type
_entity_poly.pdbx_seq_one_letter_code
_entity_poly.pdbx_strand_id
1 'polypeptide(L)' 'MQKIITPTENTYTLELPDEFIGKRLKVSVEITEDKMSTGKTIEELKAELSGLTTSLEGFKFDRNEANDYD' A
#
# COMPACT_ATOMS: atom_id res chain seq x y z
N MET A 1 -0.80 -19.21 -16.14
CA MET A 1 -1.86 -19.08 -15.12
C MET A 1 -1.21 -18.55 -13.86
N GLN A 2 -1.57 -17.34 -13.43
CA GLN A 2 -1.16 -16.78 -12.15
C GLN A 2 -2.45 -16.48 -11.38
N LYS A 3 -2.57 -16.98 -10.15
CA LYS A 3 -3.72 -16.74 -9.28
C LYS A 3 -3.20 -16.21 -7.96
N ILE A 4 -3.63 -15.00 -7.60
CA ILE A 4 -3.31 -14.38 -6.33
C ILE A 4 -4.49 -14.65 -5.40
N ILE A 5 -4.22 -15.22 -4.23
CA ILE A 5 -5.22 -15.58 -3.23
C ILE A 5 -4.74 -15.19 -1.85
N THR A 6 -5.68 -14.76 -1.00
CA THR A 6 -5.46 -14.57 0.43
C THR A 6 -6.18 -15.70 1.16
N PRO A 7 -5.46 -16.70 1.69
CA PRO A 7 -6.11 -17.85 2.34
C PRO A 7 -6.76 -17.40 3.64
N THR A 8 -8.05 -17.71 3.81
CA THR A 8 -8.82 -17.47 5.06
C THR A 8 -8.76 -18.66 6.02
N GLU A 9 -8.32 -19.80 5.53
CA GLU A 9 -8.18 -21.06 6.25
C GLU A 9 -6.76 -21.60 6.07
N ASN A 10 -6.40 -22.59 6.89
CA ASN A 10 -5.09 -23.26 6.82
C ASN A 10 -4.92 -24.15 5.56
N THR A 11 -5.99 -24.34 4.79
CA THR A 11 -6.02 -25.21 3.61
C THR A 11 -6.59 -24.44 2.43
N TYR A 12 -5.98 -24.61 1.25
CA TYR A 12 -6.48 -24.04 -0.01
C TYR A 12 -6.44 -25.10 -1.11
N THR A 13 -7.59 -25.30 -1.78
CA THR A 13 -7.73 -26.24 -2.90
C THR A 13 -7.72 -25.47 -4.23
N LEU A 14 -6.81 -25.83 -5.12
CA LEU A 14 -6.74 -25.29 -6.48
C LEU A 14 -7.36 -26.30 -7.45
N GLU A 15 -8.51 -25.95 -8.03
CA GLU A 15 -9.09 -26.73 -9.12
C GLU A 15 -8.35 -26.46 -10.43
N LEU A 16 -7.95 -27.52 -11.12
CA LEU A 16 -7.24 -27.46 -12.38
C LEU A 16 -8.22 -27.67 -13.53
N PRO A 17 -8.09 -26.92 -14.63
CA PRO A 17 -8.84 -27.18 -15.86
C PRO A 17 -8.67 -28.61 -16.38
N ASP A 18 -9.74 -29.15 -16.98
CA ASP A 18 -9.75 -30.50 -17.58
C ASP A 18 -8.64 -30.70 -18.63
N GLU A 19 -8.21 -29.62 -19.29
CA GLU A 19 -7.12 -29.64 -20.26
C GLU A 19 -5.76 -30.08 -19.68
N PHE A 20 -5.60 -30.08 -18.35
CA PHE A 20 -4.38 -30.53 -17.68
C PHE A 20 -4.42 -31.98 -17.18
N ILE A 21 -5.55 -32.69 -17.34
CA ILE A 21 -5.67 -34.10 -16.93
C ILE A 21 -4.64 -34.96 -17.67
N GLY A 22 -3.89 -35.76 -16.91
CA GLY A 22 -2.83 -36.64 -17.43
C GLY A 22 -1.50 -35.96 -17.77
N LYS A 23 -1.37 -34.65 -17.53
CA LYS A 23 -0.11 -33.91 -17.75
C LYS A 23 0.67 -33.74 -16.44
N ARG A 24 2.00 -33.58 -16.56
CA ARG A 24 2.86 -33.26 -15.41
C ARG A 24 2.87 -31.75 -15.18
N LEU A 25 2.53 -31.33 -13.97
CA LEU A 25 2.47 -29.93 -13.58
C LEU A 25 3.54 -29.63 -12.53
N LYS A 26 4.11 -28.43 -12.59
CA LYS A 26 4.95 -27.86 -11.54
C LYS A 26 4.22 -26.65 -10.97
N VAL A 27 3.99 -26.66 -9.66
CA VAL A 27 3.34 -25.56 -8.93
C VAL A 27 4.42 -24.83 -8.14
N SER A 28 4.49 -23.51 -8.33
CA SER A 28 5.33 -22.61 -7.53
C SER A 28 4.43 -21.65 -6.78
N VAL A 29 4.72 -21.41 -5.51
CA VAL A 29 3.97 -20.48 -4.66
C VAL A 29 4.92 -19.37 -4.22
N GLU A 30 4.48 -18.13 -4.37
CA GLU A 30 5.16 -16.95 -3.84
C GLU A 30 4.26 -16.33 -2.76
N ILE A 31 4.84 -16.06 -1.60
CA ILE A 31 4.15 -15.42 -0.49
C ILE A 31 4.54 -13.94 -0.50
N THR A 32 3.58 -13.08 -0.80
CA THR A 32 3.74 -11.64 -0.69
C THR A 32 3.01 -11.16 0.56
N GLU A 33 3.76 -10.68 1.55
CA GLU A 33 3.17 -9.91 2.63
C GLU A 33 2.88 -8.52 2.09
N ASP A 34 1.60 -8.20 1.88
CA ASP A 34 1.18 -6.81 1.76
C ASP A 34 1.43 -6.20 3.13
N LYS A 35 2.62 -5.61 3.32
CA LYS A 35 2.83 -4.70 4.42
C LYS A 35 1.82 -3.60 4.18
N MET A 36 0.66 -3.68 4.86
CA MET A 36 -0.13 -2.49 5.14
C MET A 36 0.90 -1.47 5.58
N SER A 37 1.08 -0.44 4.75
CA SER A 37 1.97 0.64 5.10
C SER A 37 1.34 1.25 6.35
N THR A 38 1.78 0.81 7.53
CA THR A 38 1.57 1.53 8.77
C THR A 38 1.95 2.95 8.41
N GLY A 39 0.97 3.86 8.42
CA GLY A 39 1.16 5.20 7.87
C GLY A 39 2.49 5.77 8.35
N LYS A 40 3.20 6.48 7.45
CA LYS A 40 4.54 6.99 7.74
C LYS A 40 4.57 7.61 9.13
N THR A 41 5.57 7.23 9.90
CA THR A 41 5.78 7.83 11.22
C THR A 41 6.01 9.33 11.08
N ILE A 42 5.76 10.08 12.15
CA ILE A 42 6.02 11.53 12.18
C ILE A 42 7.48 11.84 11.82
N GLU A 43 8.41 10.94 12.17
CA GLU A 43 9.84 11.07 11.85
C GLU A 43 10.11 10.90 10.35
N GLU A 44 9.48 9.91 9.70
CA GLU A 44 9.57 9.73 8.25
C GLU A 44 8.97 10.90 7.47
N LEU A 45 7.84 11.43 7.93
CA LEU A 45 7.22 12.62 7.35
C LEU A 45 8.11 13.85 7.51
N LYS A 46 8.73 14.04 8.68
CA LYS A 46 9.68 15.14 8.92
C LYS A 46 10.91 15.03 8.02
N ALA A 47 11.44 13.83 7.82
CA ALA A 47 12.59 13.60 6.95
C ALA A 47 12.25 13.93 5.48
N GLU A 48 11.09 13.50 5.00
CA GLU A 48 10.62 13.78 3.63
C GLU A 48 10.34 15.27 3.39
N LEU A 49 9.76 15.95 4.38
CA LEU A 49 9.45 17.39 4.30
C LEU A 49 10.64 18.30 4.61
N SER A 50 11.75 17.77 5.12
CA SER A 50 12.94 18.55 5.48
C SER A 50 13.52 19.33 4.30
N GLY A 51 13.36 18.83 3.07
CA GLY A 51 13.81 19.49 1.85
C GLY A 51 12.79 20.45 1.22
N LEU A 52 11.57 20.51 1.76
CA LEU A 52 10.47 21.35 1.24
C LEU A 52 10.27 22.62 2.08
N THR A 53 11.18 22.91 2.99
CA THR A 53 11.12 24.09 3.85
C THR A 53 11.32 25.36 3.00
N THR A 54 10.22 26.03 2.68
CA THR A 54 10.23 27.38 2.09
C THR A 54 10.43 28.39 3.21
N SER A 55 11.27 29.41 2.99
CA SER A 55 11.44 30.48 3.99
C SER A 55 10.11 31.23 4.17
N LEU A 56 9.60 31.20 5.40
CA LEU A 56 8.37 31.88 5.81
C LEU A 56 8.67 33.26 6.41
N GLU A 57 9.87 33.81 6.21
CA GLU A 57 10.21 35.16 6.65
C GLU A 57 9.27 36.17 5.99
N GLY A 58 8.33 36.70 6.78
CA GLY A 58 7.27 37.61 6.33
C GLY A 58 5.90 36.96 6.10
N PHE A 59 5.79 35.63 6.14
CA PHE A 59 4.51 34.94 6.05
C PHE A 59 3.83 34.92 7.43
N LYS A 60 2.77 35.72 7.58
CA LYS A 60 1.84 35.61 8.70
C LYS A 60 0.63 34.80 8.24
N PHE A 61 0.47 33.61 8.80
CA PHE A 61 -0.77 32.85 8.65
C PHE A 61 -1.86 33.56 9.47
N ASP A 62 -2.73 34.32 8.81
CA ASP A 62 -3.89 34.92 9.44
C ASP A 62 -5.05 33.92 9.46
N ARG A 63 -5.42 33.47 10.66
CA ARG A 63 -6.47 32.45 10.82
C ARG A 63 -7.87 33.00 10.53
N ASN A 64 -8.06 34.32 10.54
CA ASN A 64 -9.36 34.93 10.27
C ASN A 64 -9.62 35.09 8.77
N GLU A 65 -8.58 35.13 7.93
CA GLU A 65 -8.70 35.16 6.47
C GLU A 65 -9.38 33.90 5.90
N ALA A 66 -9.17 32.74 6.53
CA ALA A 66 -9.75 31.47 6.10
C ALA A 66 -11.22 31.27 6.51
N ASN A 67 -11.81 32.19 7.28
CA ASN A 67 -13.19 32.12 7.77
C ASN A 67 -14.09 33.22 7.21
N ASP A 68 -13.63 33.99 6.21
CA ASP A 68 -14.47 34.97 5.51
C ASP A 68 -15.41 34.24 4.52
N TYR A 69 -16.50 33.69 5.05
CA TYR A 69 -17.67 33.29 4.28
C TYR A 69 -18.72 34.39 4.45
N ASP A 70 -18.83 35.28 3.46
CA ASP A 70 -20.03 36.10 3.22
C ASP A 70 -21.12 35.25 2.52
#